data_AF-A0A956Y0M6-F1
#
_entry.id   AF-A0A956Y0M6-F1
#
_cell.length_a   1.000
_cell.length_b   1.000
_cell.length_c   1.000
_cell.angle_alpha   90.00
_cell.angle_beta   90.00
_cell.angle_gamma   90.00
#
_symmetry.space_group_name_H-M   'P 1'
#
loop_
_entity.id
_entity.type
_entity.pdbx_description
1 polymer ?
#
loop_
_entity_poly.entity_id
_entity_poly.type
_entity_poly.pdbx_seq_one_letter_code
_entity_poly.pdbx_strand_id
1 'polypeptide(L)'
;MIRLSGYVKPFLGIVITAILLLFAQAIADLSLPTYTGSIVNVGIQQGGIEDAVPAAIRQSQMDRLLLFMSEDEASTVLAAFKLEDATTADQATRDAYPVIADEPVYVLQDTSAETIEALNPVMGKALLVVSGIEQASSDTGDTEGMSSINMPDNMTLDLSSLPEGVDAFTVLQNLPQIVRDPILLQINERLASMPDTLIVQAAVSAVKSEYEALGMDTNSLQTNYVVRTGLTMLAISLFSGVCTITVGYLAAKTAAGMARNLRRDLFTKVEGFSHHEFNKFSVSSLITRTTNDITQLQMLMVMLIRIAFYAPIMGVGGIIMALNTDANMWWTIAVAVAALLTLIIVMFSLVLPKFRIIQTLTDRLNLVARENLSGMMVIRAFNTQSFEESRFDKANIDLTNNNLFVSRAMAAMMPMMMLIMNLASILIIWVGSHQVAESTMQVGDMIAFMQYAMQVVMSFLMMSIMFIMLPRAAVSADRIADVMETEAIIKDPTKPVQFPKPFDASVEFRNVSFRYPGAEEDVLHNLNFTAKPGQTTAIIGSTGSGKSTLV
;
A
#
# COMPACT_ATOMS: atom_id res chain seq x y z
N MET A 1 -13.96 21.35 -8.89
CA MET A 1 -14.20 20.28 -7.87
C MET A 1 -14.91 20.76 -6.58
N ILE A 2 -14.43 21.79 -5.87
CA ILE A 2 -15.05 22.27 -4.60
C ILE A 2 -16.52 22.68 -4.79
N ARG A 3 -16.86 23.27 -5.94
CA ARG A 3 -18.21 23.69 -6.34
C ARG A 3 -19.27 22.56 -6.30
N LEU A 4 -18.85 21.29 -6.45
CA LEU A 4 -19.75 20.13 -6.44
C LEU A 4 -19.64 19.28 -5.16
N SER A 5 -18.89 19.73 -4.15
CA SER A 5 -18.68 18.99 -2.89
C SER A 5 -19.98 18.69 -2.12
N GLY A 6 -21.03 19.49 -2.34
CA GLY A 6 -22.36 19.26 -1.76
C GLY A 6 -22.96 17.89 -2.07
N TYR A 7 -22.63 17.30 -3.23
CA TYR A 7 -23.15 15.99 -3.63
C TYR A 7 -22.48 14.81 -2.91
N VAL A 8 -21.34 15.03 -2.26
CA VAL A 8 -20.62 14.01 -1.48
C VAL A 8 -21.09 14.02 -0.01
N LYS A 9 -21.56 15.16 0.50
CA LYS A 9 -21.98 15.33 1.91
C LYS A 9 -22.95 14.25 2.42
N PRO A 10 -23.99 13.81 1.67
CA PRO A 10 -24.91 12.78 2.14
C PRO A 10 -24.25 11.41 2.38
N PHE A 11 -23.07 11.18 1.80
CA PHE A 11 -22.34 9.92 1.87
C PHE A 11 -21.11 9.98 2.77
N LEU A 12 -20.89 11.10 3.48
CA LEU A 12 -19.66 11.35 4.23
C LEU A 12 -19.41 10.29 5.32
N GLY A 13 -20.47 9.80 5.98
CA GLY A 13 -20.36 8.68 6.92
C GLY A 13 -19.83 7.40 6.25
N ILE A 14 -20.32 7.05 5.06
CA ILE A 14 -19.86 5.89 4.28
C ILE A 14 -18.39 6.05 3.87
N VAL A 15 -18.01 7.26 3.45
CA VAL A 15 -16.62 7.58 3.07
C VAL A 15 -15.68 7.41 4.27
N ILE A 16 -16.05 7.92 5.45
CA ILE A 16 -15.25 7.75 6.67
C ILE A 16 -15.10 6.28 7.03
N THR A 17 -16.18 5.49 7.02
CA THR A 17 -16.11 4.05 7.27
C THR A 17 -15.20 3.34 6.27
N ALA A 18 -15.26 3.70 4.98
CA ALA A 18 -14.37 3.13 3.97
C ALA A 18 -12.89 3.48 4.22
N ILE A 19 -12.60 4.72 4.63
CA ILE A 19 -11.22 5.12 4.97
C ILE A 19 -10.71 4.37 6.20
N LEU A 20 -11.53 4.20 7.25
CA LEU A 20 -11.15 3.40 8.42
C LEU A 20 -10.86 1.93 8.05
N LEU A 21 -11.67 1.35 7.17
CA LEU A 21 -11.44 0.00 6.64
C LEU A 21 -10.17 -0.07 5.79
N LEU A 22 -9.79 0.98 5.07
CA LEU A 22 -8.51 1.03 4.37
C LEU A 22 -7.31 1.03 5.32
N PHE A 23 -7.41 1.70 6.48
CA PHE A 23 -6.37 1.60 7.50
C PHE A 23 -6.27 0.17 8.05
N ALA A 24 -7.40 -0.45 8.36
CA ALA A 24 -7.42 -1.84 8.82
C ALA A 24 -6.83 -2.80 7.75
N GLN A 25 -7.19 -2.61 6.48
CA GLN A 25 -6.63 -3.35 5.35
C GLN A 25 -5.11 -3.13 5.23
N ALA A 26 -4.65 -1.88 5.28
CA ALA A 26 -3.24 -1.56 5.14
C ALA A 26 -2.42 -2.14 6.30
N ILE A 27 -2.91 -2.09 7.54
CA ILE A 27 -2.26 -2.70 8.70
C ILE A 27 -2.15 -4.22 8.52
N ALA A 28 -3.23 -4.87 8.04
CA ALA A 28 -3.19 -6.30 7.74
C ALA A 28 -2.14 -6.63 6.66
N ASP A 29 -2.14 -5.91 5.54
CA ASP A 29 -1.20 -6.14 4.43
C ASP A 29 0.26 -5.81 4.83
N LEU A 30 0.47 -4.83 5.71
CA LEU A 30 1.77 -4.47 6.27
C LEU A 30 2.24 -5.40 7.39
N SER A 31 1.38 -6.26 7.94
CA SER A 31 1.82 -7.24 8.95
C SER A 31 2.36 -8.53 8.31
N LEU A 32 1.92 -8.86 7.10
CA LEU A 32 2.29 -10.11 6.41
C LEU A 32 3.80 -10.26 6.17
N PRO A 33 4.57 -9.22 5.81
CA PRO A 33 6.01 -9.38 5.66
C PRO A 33 6.71 -9.74 6.97
N THR A 34 6.32 -9.16 8.11
CA THR A 34 6.85 -9.54 9.43
C THR A 34 6.62 -11.02 9.70
N TYR A 35 5.40 -11.53 9.50
CA TYR A 35 5.14 -12.97 9.69
C TYR A 35 5.92 -13.85 8.71
N THR A 36 6.14 -13.39 7.48
CA THR A 36 7.01 -14.09 6.52
C THR A 36 8.44 -14.15 7.07
N GLY A 37 8.94 -13.05 7.64
CA GLY A 37 10.23 -13.00 8.32
C GLY A 37 10.30 -13.99 9.48
N SER A 38 9.29 -14.01 10.36
CA SER A 38 9.22 -14.93 11.50
C SER A 38 9.18 -16.41 11.07
N ILE A 39 8.50 -16.75 9.97
CA ILE A 39 8.54 -18.13 9.43
C ILE A 39 9.96 -18.52 9.04
N VAL A 40 10.74 -17.62 8.45
CA VAL A 40 12.12 -17.90 8.04
C VAL A 40 13.04 -17.96 9.27
N ASN A 41 12.99 -16.92 10.10
CA ASN A 41 13.82 -16.77 11.29
C ASN A 41 13.55 -17.85 12.33
N VAL A 42 12.34 -17.86 12.88
CA VAL A 42 11.97 -18.77 13.97
C VAL A 42 11.63 -20.16 13.42
N GLY A 43 10.78 -20.21 12.38
CA GLY A 43 10.32 -21.47 11.82
C GLY A 43 11.45 -22.28 11.17
N ILE A 44 12.14 -21.71 10.18
CA ILE A 44 13.11 -22.44 9.37
C ILE A 44 14.50 -22.47 10.00
N GLN A 45 15.05 -21.31 10.41
CA GLN A 45 16.43 -21.24 10.91
C GLN A 45 16.57 -21.75 12.35
N GLN A 46 15.62 -21.39 13.22
CA GLN A 46 15.67 -21.72 14.65
C GLN A 46 14.90 -23.00 15.03
N GLY A 47 14.20 -23.64 14.09
CA GLY A 47 13.47 -24.89 14.36
C GLY A 47 12.22 -24.73 15.22
N GLY A 48 11.59 -23.56 15.22
CA GLY A 48 10.39 -23.24 16.00
C GLY A 48 10.67 -22.81 17.44
N ILE A 49 11.91 -22.51 17.78
CA ILE A 49 12.34 -22.10 19.13
C ILE A 49 12.51 -20.58 19.12
N GLU A 50 11.74 -19.88 19.96
CA GLU A 50 11.70 -18.41 19.99
C GLU A 50 12.73 -17.80 20.96
N ASP A 51 13.02 -18.52 22.06
CA ASP A 51 13.72 -17.98 23.21
C ASP A 51 14.98 -18.78 23.56
N ALA A 52 15.93 -18.11 24.21
CA ALA A 52 17.10 -18.76 24.81
C ALA A 52 16.75 -19.43 26.15
N VAL A 53 15.59 -19.13 26.73
CA VAL A 53 15.07 -19.84 27.90
C VAL A 53 14.39 -21.13 27.43
N PRO A 54 14.96 -22.32 27.70
CA PRO A 54 14.35 -23.57 27.30
C PRO A 54 13.09 -23.86 28.13
N ALA A 55 12.10 -24.52 27.53
CA ALA A 55 10.91 -25.00 28.21
C ALA A 55 11.24 -26.07 29.28
N ALA A 56 12.29 -26.85 29.03
CA ALA A 56 12.86 -27.78 29.98
C ALA A 56 14.37 -27.96 29.72
N ILE A 57 15.12 -28.29 30.75
CA ILE A 57 16.57 -28.52 30.69
C ILE A 57 16.97 -29.59 31.70
N ARG A 58 17.88 -30.49 31.30
CA ARG A 58 18.42 -31.54 32.16
C ARG A 58 19.13 -30.93 33.37
N GLN A 59 19.05 -31.57 34.53
CA GLN A 59 19.70 -31.09 35.76
C GLN A 59 21.21 -30.88 35.57
N SER A 60 21.88 -31.84 34.93
CA SER A 60 23.30 -31.79 34.58
C SER A 60 23.65 -30.57 33.74
N GLN A 61 22.80 -30.21 32.77
CA GLN A 61 23.01 -29.04 31.93
C GLN A 61 22.71 -27.74 32.68
N MET A 62 21.66 -27.69 33.51
CA MET A 62 21.39 -26.55 34.37
C MET A 62 22.53 -26.29 35.35
N ASP A 63 23.05 -27.34 35.99
CA ASP A 63 24.17 -27.23 36.93
C ASP A 63 25.43 -26.67 36.26
N ARG A 64 25.66 -26.99 34.97
CA ARG A 64 26.73 -26.38 34.15
C ARG A 64 26.48 -24.91 33.87
N LEU A 65 25.24 -24.52 33.55
CA LEU A 65 24.88 -23.12 33.30
C LEU A 65 25.06 -22.24 34.55
N LEU A 66 24.68 -22.75 35.72
CA LEU A 66 24.79 -22.03 37.00
C LEU A 66 26.25 -21.70 37.37
N LEU A 67 27.24 -22.42 36.82
CA LEU A 67 28.66 -22.09 37.01
C LEU A 67 29.06 -20.73 36.39
N PHE A 68 28.27 -20.23 35.45
CA PHE A 68 28.53 -19.01 34.70
C PHE A 68 27.58 -17.86 35.02
N MET A 69 26.77 -18.01 36.08
CA MET A 69 25.83 -17.00 36.57
C MET A 69 26.30 -16.44 37.91
N SER A 70 25.97 -15.19 38.20
CA SER A 70 26.07 -14.67 39.57
C SER A 70 25.07 -15.34 40.50
N GLU A 71 25.29 -15.27 41.82
CA GLU A 71 24.35 -15.86 42.80
C GLU A 71 22.91 -15.31 42.66
N ASP A 72 22.78 -14.02 42.35
CA ASP A 72 21.49 -13.36 42.13
C ASP A 72 20.81 -13.88 40.85
N GLU A 73 21.55 -13.97 39.73
CA GLU A 73 21.05 -14.52 38.46
C GLU A 73 20.64 -15.99 38.59
N ALA A 74 21.50 -16.80 39.22
CA ALA A 74 21.25 -18.21 39.49
C ALA A 74 19.97 -18.42 40.32
N SER A 75 19.78 -17.62 41.37
CA SER A 75 18.57 -17.69 42.19
C SER A 75 17.31 -17.30 41.42
N THR A 76 17.43 -16.34 40.50
CA THR A 76 16.32 -15.87 39.67
C THR A 76 15.94 -16.91 38.61
N VAL A 77 16.94 -17.53 37.97
CA VAL A 77 16.73 -18.64 37.03
C VAL A 77 16.08 -19.82 37.75
N LEU A 78 16.66 -20.28 38.86
CA LEU A 78 16.10 -21.42 39.60
C LEU A 78 14.69 -21.16 40.16
N ALA A 79 14.33 -19.91 40.45
CA ALA A 79 12.97 -19.57 40.86
C ALA A 79 11.94 -19.72 39.71
N ALA A 80 12.37 -19.64 38.45
CA ALA A 80 11.51 -19.79 37.28
C ALA A 80 11.31 -21.26 36.86
N PHE A 81 12.19 -22.16 37.30
CA PHE A 81 12.16 -23.58 36.98
C PHE A 81 11.76 -24.44 38.17
N LYS A 82 11.05 -25.54 37.91
CA LYS A 82 10.75 -26.58 38.89
C LYS A 82 11.50 -27.85 38.53
N LEU A 83 12.26 -28.38 39.47
CA LEU A 83 12.90 -29.68 39.33
C LEU A 83 11.83 -30.78 39.42
N GLU A 84 11.68 -31.57 38.36
CA GLU A 84 10.85 -32.77 38.32
C GLU A 84 11.71 -34.01 38.11
N ASP A 85 11.40 -35.07 38.85
CA ASP A 85 12.02 -36.38 38.75
C ASP A 85 11.00 -37.43 38.31
N ALA A 86 11.46 -38.66 38.06
CA ALA A 86 10.60 -39.77 37.66
C ALA A 86 9.41 -40.02 38.59
N THR A 87 9.45 -39.60 39.86
CA THR A 87 8.38 -39.81 40.84
C THR A 87 7.43 -38.62 41.00
N THR A 88 7.92 -37.41 40.78
CA THR A 88 7.21 -36.14 41.00
C THR A 88 6.58 -35.58 39.72
N ALA A 89 7.11 -35.97 38.56
CA ALA A 89 6.55 -35.56 37.27
C ALA A 89 5.16 -36.15 37.03
N ASP A 90 4.27 -35.35 36.43
CA ASP A 90 2.99 -35.85 35.95
C ASP A 90 3.16 -36.66 34.64
N GLN A 91 2.10 -37.33 34.19
CA GLN A 91 2.19 -38.16 32.98
C GLN A 91 2.50 -37.34 31.72
N ALA A 92 2.00 -36.11 31.62
CA ALA A 92 2.22 -35.26 30.46
C ALA A 92 3.68 -34.80 30.38
N THR A 93 4.29 -34.45 31.51
CA THR A 93 5.71 -34.10 31.60
C THR A 93 6.59 -35.30 31.26
N ARG A 94 6.26 -36.50 31.73
CA ARG A 94 7.02 -37.73 31.37
C ARG A 94 6.93 -38.08 29.89
N ASP A 95 5.76 -37.87 29.27
CA ASP A 95 5.57 -38.11 27.84
C ASP A 95 6.28 -37.04 26.99
N ALA A 96 6.36 -35.80 27.48
CA ALA A 96 7.02 -34.68 26.80
C ALA A 96 8.55 -34.74 26.91
N TYR A 97 9.09 -35.23 28.03
CA TYR A 97 10.53 -35.31 28.30
C TYR A 97 10.92 -36.73 28.76
N PRO A 98 11.13 -37.67 27.81
CA PRO A 98 11.45 -39.07 28.14
C PRO A 98 12.67 -39.26 29.06
N VAL A 99 13.63 -38.33 29.02
CA VAL A 99 14.88 -38.38 29.82
C VAL A 99 14.65 -38.23 31.32
N ILE A 100 13.47 -37.79 31.77
CA ILE A 100 13.11 -37.74 33.19
C ILE A 100 13.24 -39.11 33.89
N ALA A 101 13.16 -40.20 33.11
CA ALA A 101 13.39 -41.55 33.62
C ALA A 101 14.85 -41.82 34.05
N ASP A 102 15.81 -41.16 33.40
CA ASP A 102 17.25 -41.35 33.62
C ASP A 102 17.84 -40.28 34.57
N GLU A 103 17.35 -39.05 34.48
CA GLU A 103 17.86 -37.88 35.22
C GLU A 103 16.73 -36.86 35.52
N PRO A 104 16.74 -36.16 36.66
CA PRO A 104 15.79 -35.06 36.91
C PRO A 104 15.89 -33.92 35.89
N VAL A 105 14.77 -33.28 35.59
CA VAL A 105 14.68 -32.20 34.59
C VAL A 105 14.06 -30.96 35.23
N TYR A 106 14.67 -29.81 34.99
CA TYR A 106 14.09 -28.51 35.33
C TYR A 106 13.07 -28.11 34.26
N VAL A 107 11.81 -27.98 34.65
CA VAL A 107 10.70 -27.57 33.76
C VAL A 107 10.31 -26.13 34.10
N LEU A 108 10.21 -25.28 33.08
CA LEU A 108 9.83 -23.87 33.24
C LEU A 108 8.40 -23.77 33.77
N GLN A 109 8.17 -23.05 34.87
CA GLN A 109 6.84 -22.88 35.46
C GLN A 109 6.12 -21.64 34.97
N ASP A 110 6.81 -20.49 35.01
CA ASP A 110 6.22 -19.19 34.75
C ASP A 110 6.43 -18.79 33.28
N THR A 111 5.34 -18.71 32.53
CA THR A 111 5.31 -18.44 31.08
C THR A 111 4.98 -16.97 30.76
N SER A 112 5.10 -16.09 31.76
CA SER A 112 4.94 -14.65 31.54
C SER A 112 6.01 -14.16 30.55
N ALA A 113 5.58 -13.43 29.52
CA ALA A 113 6.49 -12.91 28.49
C ALA A 113 7.57 -11.98 29.09
N GLU A 114 7.21 -11.21 30.11
CA GLU A 114 8.15 -10.33 30.82
C GLU A 114 9.24 -11.14 31.56
N THR A 115 8.88 -12.28 32.15
CA THR A 115 9.84 -13.17 32.83
C THR A 115 10.81 -13.79 31.84
N ILE A 116 10.30 -14.29 30.70
CA ILE A 116 11.13 -14.89 29.65
C ILE A 116 12.07 -13.84 29.04
N GLU A 117 11.57 -12.63 28.77
CA GLU A 117 12.37 -11.52 28.23
C GLU A 117 13.49 -11.10 29.18
N ALA A 118 13.25 -11.09 30.50
CA ALA A 118 14.27 -10.80 31.50
C ALA A 118 15.33 -11.92 31.63
N LEU A 119 14.93 -13.18 31.48
CA LEU A 119 15.81 -14.35 31.60
C LEU A 119 16.60 -14.65 30.32
N ASN A 120 16.08 -14.25 29.16
CA ASN A 120 16.68 -14.48 27.84
C ASN A 120 18.17 -14.09 27.74
N PRO A 121 18.60 -12.88 28.13
CA PRO A 121 20.02 -12.52 28.06
C PRO A 121 20.89 -13.29 29.06
N VAL A 122 20.36 -13.62 30.25
CA VAL A 122 21.09 -14.36 31.29
C VAL A 122 21.32 -15.81 30.86
N MET A 123 20.24 -16.50 30.47
CA MET A 123 20.29 -17.87 29.97
C MET A 123 21.08 -17.94 28.66
N GLY A 124 20.90 -16.99 27.76
CA GLY A 124 21.62 -16.94 26.49
C GLY A 124 23.13 -16.85 26.66
N LYS A 125 23.62 -15.98 27.57
CA LYS A 125 25.05 -15.89 27.88
C LYS A 125 25.59 -17.21 28.42
N ALA A 126 24.93 -17.79 29.42
CA ALA A 126 25.38 -19.04 30.02
C ALA A 126 25.37 -20.20 29.01
N LEU A 127 24.33 -20.31 28.19
CA LEU A 127 24.19 -21.34 27.15
C LEU A 127 25.29 -21.25 26.10
N LEU A 128 25.64 -20.03 25.68
CA LEU A 128 26.74 -19.83 24.73
C LEU A 128 28.09 -20.24 25.30
N VAL A 129 28.34 -19.93 26.58
CA VAL A 129 29.60 -20.29 27.24
C VAL A 129 29.70 -21.80 27.41
N VAL A 130 28.64 -22.44 27.91
CA VAL A 130 28.60 -23.90 28.07
C VAL A 130 28.73 -24.60 26.72
N SER A 131 27.93 -24.20 25.72
CA SER A 131 28.00 -24.78 24.37
C SER A 131 29.37 -24.57 23.72
N GLY A 132 30.02 -23.42 23.95
CA GLY A 132 31.35 -23.14 23.43
C GLY A 132 32.43 -24.03 24.04
N ILE A 133 32.36 -24.28 25.36
CA ILE A 133 33.26 -25.21 26.06
C ILE A 133 33.02 -26.66 25.62
N GLU A 134 31.76 -27.08 25.52
CA GLU A 134 31.39 -28.42 25.03
C GLU A 134 31.94 -28.65 23.61
N GLN A 135 31.74 -27.69 22.72
CA GLN A 135 32.24 -27.76 21.35
C GLN A 135 33.77 -27.82 21.31
N ALA A 136 34.47 -26.97 22.08
CA ALA A 136 35.94 -26.96 22.18
C ALA A 136 36.51 -28.24 22.81
N SER A 137 35.77 -28.92 23.68
CA SER A 137 36.18 -30.21 24.27
C SER A 137 35.96 -31.40 23.32
N SER A 138 35.05 -31.25 22.34
CA SER A 138 34.71 -32.30 21.37
C SER A 138 35.53 -32.24 20.07
N ASP A 139 36.01 -31.06 19.67
CA ASP A 139 36.78 -30.84 18.45
C ASP A 139 38.29 -30.76 18.78
N THR A 140 39.05 -31.81 18.47
CA THR A 140 40.53 -31.86 18.61
C THR A 140 41.30 -31.01 17.58
N GLY A 141 40.68 -29.98 16.98
CA GLY A 141 41.25 -29.21 15.87
C GLY A 141 41.02 -27.69 15.95
N ASP A 142 42.12 -26.93 15.90
CA ASP A 142 42.30 -25.51 15.52
C ASP A 142 41.06 -24.58 15.61
N THR A 143 40.45 -24.46 16.79
CA THR A 143 39.49 -23.38 17.06
C THR A 143 40.12 -22.38 18.03
N GLU A 144 40.69 -21.29 17.50
CA GLU A 144 41.43 -20.25 18.25
C GLU A 144 40.55 -19.35 19.16
N GLY A 145 39.25 -19.65 19.33
CA GLY A 145 38.28 -18.73 19.96
C GLY A 145 37.99 -18.90 21.46
N MET A 146 38.02 -20.14 21.98
CA MET A 146 37.70 -20.46 23.38
C MET A 146 38.52 -21.62 23.97
N SER A 147 39.45 -22.20 23.21
CA SER A 147 40.28 -23.33 23.66
C SER A 147 41.23 -22.97 24.82
N SER A 148 41.60 -21.69 24.93
CA SER A 148 42.43 -21.17 26.02
C SER A 148 41.74 -20.05 26.78
N ILE A 149 41.58 -20.24 28.10
CA ILE A 149 41.10 -19.21 29.03
C ILE A 149 42.33 -18.57 29.67
N ASN A 150 42.54 -17.29 29.43
CA ASN A 150 43.66 -16.54 30.05
C ASN A 150 43.33 -16.23 31.51
N MET A 151 44.13 -16.78 32.41
CA MET A 151 44.05 -16.54 33.85
C MET A 151 44.86 -15.29 34.24
N PRO A 152 44.58 -14.71 35.42
CA PRO A 152 45.51 -13.79 36.08
C PRO A 152 46.91 -14.42 36.23
N ASP A 153 47.97 -13.61 36.21
CA ASP A 153 49.39 -14.04 36.29
C ASP A 153 49.95 -14.84 35.07
N ASN A 154 49.45 -14.61 33.86
CA ASN A 154 49.98 -15.21 32.61
C ASN A 154 49.83 -16.75 32.53
N MET A 155 48.99 -17.38 33.35
CA MET A 155 48.60 -18.77 33.15
C MET A 155 47.51 -18.87 32.09
N THR A 156 47.62 -19.79 31.14
CA THR A 156 46.56 -20.08 30.17
C THR A 156 46.00 -21.45 30.47
N LEU A 157 44.70 -21.54 30.75
CA LEU A 157 44.02 -22.82 30.91
C LEU A 157 43.60 -23.31 29.52
N ASP A 158 44.40 -24.21 28.98
CA ASP A 158 44.16 -24.82 27.67
C ASP A 158 43.26 -26.05 27.83
N LEU A 159 41.98 -25.87 27.50
CA LEU A 159 40.93 -26.88 27.59
C LEU A 159 41.18 -28.05 26.61
N SER A 160 42.00 -27.85 25.57
CA SER A 160 42.40 -28.90 24.62
C SER A 160 43.48 -29.84 25.17
N SER A 161 44.12 -29.47 26.28
CA SER A 161 45.21 -30.24 26.92
C SER A 161 44.73 -31.15 28.07
N LEU A 162 43.42 -31.25 28.28
CA LEU A 162 42.84 -32.10 29.31
C LEU A 162 43.04 -33.59 28.98
N PRO A 163 43.43 -34.44 29.95
CA PRO A 163 43.55 -35.89 29.73
C PRO A 163 42.23 -36.52 29.26
N GLU A 164 42.29 -37.50 28.35
CA GLU A 164 41.11 -38.23 27.87
C GLU A 164 40.24 -38.73 29.05
N GLY A 165 38.98 -38.26 29.11
CA GLY A 165 37.99 -38.66 30.12
C GLY A 165 37.79 -37.70 31.29
N VAL A 166 38.48 -36.55 31.33
CA VAL A 166 38.22 -35.50 32.34
C VAL A 166 37.20 -34.49 31.80
N ASP A 167 36.02 -34.41 32.43
CA ASP A 167 35.01 -33.39 32.10
C ASP A 167 35.52 -31.99 32.49
N ALA A 168 35.63 -31.10 31.50
CA ALA A 168 36.06 -29.72 31.68
C ALA A 168 35.22 -28.96 32.73
N PHE A 169 33.92 -29.27 32.83
CA PHE A 169 33.04 -28.63 33.81
C PHE A 169 33.32 -29.10 35.24
N THR A 170 33.77 -30.35 35.42
CA THR A 170 34.16 -30.87 36.74
C THR A 170 35.45 -30.21 37.24
N VAL A 171 36.38 -29.88 36.34
CA VAL A 171 37.60 -29.13 36.68
C VAL A 171 37.24 -27.70 37.10
N LEU A 172 36.40 -27.02 36.31
CA LEU A 172 35.94 -25.66 36.61
C LEU A 172 35.16 -25.60 37.93
N GLN A 173 34.34 -26.61 38.23
CA GLN A 173 33.56 -26.71 39.47
C GLN A 173 34.44 -26.93 40.71
N ASN A 174 35.67 -27.42 40.56
CA ASN A 174 36.60 -27.63 41.68
C ASN A 174 37.64 -26.49 41.85
N LEU A 175 37.63 -25.48 40.96
CA LEU A 175 38.50 -24.31 41.11
C LEU A 175 38.06 -23.42 42.30
N PRO A 176 38.99 -22.86 43.09
CA PRO A 176 38.68 -21.86 44.11
C PRO A 176 37.95 -20.65 43.54
N GLN A 177 36.99 -20.08 44.28
CA GLN A 177 36.19 -18.91 43.84
C GLN A 177 37.06 -17.73 43.36
N ILE A 178 38.19 -17.49 44.03
CA ILE A 178 39.20 -16.47 43.67
C ILE A 178 39.68 -16.59 42.21
N VAL A 179 39.67 -17.79 41.62
CA VAL A 179 40.11 -18.05 40.25
C VAL A 179 38.93 -18.06 39.27
N ARG A 180 37.71 -18.36 39.72
CA ARG A 180 36.51 -18.37 38.88
C ARG A 180 35.98 -16.98 38.56
N ASP A 181 35.92 -16.08 39.54
CA ASP A 181 35.35 -14.74 39.35
C ASP A 181 36.04 -13.94 38.23
N PRO A 182 37.39 -13.93 38.10
CA PRO A 182 38.07 -13.26 37.00
C PRO A 182 37.74 -13.83 35.62
N ILE A 183 37.51 -15.16 35.52
CA ILE A 183 37.14 -15.84 34.27
C ILE A 183 35.74 -15.40 33.84
N LEU A 184 34.79 -15.39 34.78
CA LEU A 184 33.42 -14.94 34.52
C LEU A 184 33.37 -13.48 34.10
N LEU A 185 34.19 -12.63 34.72
CA LEU A 185 34.29 -11.21 34.39
C LEU A 185 34.81 -11.01 32.96
N GLN A 186 35.83 -11.77 32.56
CA GLN A 186 36.41 -11.69 31.21
C GLN A 186 35.46 -12.22 30.12
N ILE A 187 34.72 -13.29 30.42
CA ILE A 187 33.65 -13.82 29.55
C ILE A 187 32.53 -12.80 29.41
N ASN A 188 32.07 -12.22 30.52
CA ASN A 188 31.02 -11.20 30.52
C ASN A 188 31.46 -9.93 29.79
N GLU A 189 32.71 -9.49 29.91
CA GLU A 189 33.24 -8.36 29.14
C GLU A 189 33.26 -8.64 27.63
N ARG A 190 33.63 -9.85 27.21
CA ARG A 190 33.60 -10.25 25.79
C ARG A 190 32.16 -10.26 25.26
N LEU A 191 31.24 -10.86 26.00
CA LEU A 191 29.83 -10.96 25.60
C LEU A 191 29.09 -9.62 25.72
N ALA A 192 29.51 -8.71 26.61
CA ALA A 192 28.93 -7.37 26.74
C ALA A 192 29.11 -6.50 25.49
N SER A 193 30.05 -6.85 24.60
CA SER A 193 30.21 -6.19 23.31
C SER A 193 29.18 -6.60 22.27
N MET A 194 28.40 -7.67 22.52
CA MET A 194 27.36 -8.18 21.63
C MET A 194 25.97 -7.71 22.08
N PRO A 195 25.09 -7.30 21.16
CA PRO A 195 23.67 -7.07 21.47
C PRO A 195 23.00 -8.32 22.04
N ASP A 196 22.14 -8.15 23.05
CA ASP A 196 21.43 -9.27 23.71
C ASP A 196 20.63 -10.13 22.71
N THR A 197 20.10 -9.54 21.64
CA THR A 197 19.37 -10.26 20.59
C THR A 197 20.25 -11.25 19.82
N LEU A 198 21.55 -10.98 19.66
CA LEU A 198 22.50 -11.91 19.04
C LEU A 198 22.88 -13.02 19.99
N ILE A 199 23.05 -12.70 21.27
CA ILE A 199 23.29 -13.68 22.32
C ILE A 199 22.15 -14.70 22.36
N VAL A 200 20.91 -14.21 22.39
CA VAL A 200 19.70 -15.05 22.41
C VAL A 200 19.65 -15.91 21.15
N GLN A 201 19.82 -15.34 19.96
CA GLN A 201 19.80 -16.10 18.70
C GLN A 201 20.86 -17.21 18.63
N ALA A 202 22.09 -16.91 19.03
CA ALA A 202 23.16 -17.89 19.00
C ALA A 202 22.90 -19.00 20.04
N ALA A 203 22.30 -18.67 21.18
CA ALA A 203 21.91 -19.63 22.20
C ALA A 203 20.76 -20.55 21.77
N VAL A 204 19.91 -20.15 20.81
CA VAL A 204 18.82 -21.02 20.30
C VAL A 204 19.35 -22.34 19.75
N SER A 205 20.53 -22.35 19.13
CA SER A 205 21.15 -23.62 18.67
C SER A 205 21.49 -24.54 19.84
N ALA A 206 21.93 -23.99 20.97
CA ALA A 206 22.21 -24.75 22.19
C ALA A 206 20.91 -25.27 22.83
N VAL A 207 19.85 -24.45 22.86
CA VAL A 207 18.51 -24.88 23.30
C VAL A 207 17.98 -26.02 22.42
N LYS A 208 18.17 -25.94 21.10
CA LYS A 208 17.78 -27.00 20.18
C LYS A 208 18.50 -28.31 20.49
N SER A 209 19.81 -28.25 20.70
CA SER A 209 20.63 -29.41 21.11
C SER A 209 20.11 -30.00 22.42
N GLU A 210 19.75 -29.16 23.39
CA GLU A 210 19.19 -29.60 24.66
C GLU A 210 17.81 -30.27 24.49
N TYR A 211 16.94 -29.76 23.62
CA TYR A 211 15.66 -30.40 23.30
C TYR A 211 15.84 -31.76 22.62
N GLU A 212 16.82 -31.90 21.72
CA GLU A 212 17.17 -33.19 21.13
C GLU A 212 17.68 -34.16 22.20
N ALA A 213 18.52 -33.67 23.12
CA ALA A 213 19.04 -34.46 24.23
C ALA A 213 17.95 -34.87 25.23
N LEU A 214 16.91 -34.05 25.43
CA LEU A 214 15.71 -34.36 26.23
C LEU A 214 14.77 -35.36 25.54
N GLY A 215 15.03 -35.71 24.27
CA GLY A 215 14.19 -36.60 23.47
C GLY A 215 12.94 -35.93 22.88
N MET A 216 12.92 -34.60 22.81
CA MET A 216 11.81 -33.86 22.21
C MET A 216 11.83 -33.94 20.67
N ASP A 217 10.65 -33.99 20.06
CA ASP A 217 10.52 -33.93 18.59
C ASP A 217 10.65 -32.47 18.10
N THR A 218 11.88 -32.07 17.79
CA THR A 218 12.19 -30.73 17.26
C THR A 218 11.56 -30.46 15.89
N ASN A 219 11.27 -31.49 15.08
CA ASN A 219 10.56 -31.33 13.81
C ASN A 219 9.09 -30.96 14.03
N SER A 220 8.46 -31.54 15.06
CA SER A 220 7.09 -31.20 15.43
C SER A 220 6.98 -29.76 15.93
N LEU A 221 7.95 -29.28 16.71
CA LEU A 221 8.03 -27.88 17.17
C LEU A 221 8.12 -26.92 15.99
N GLN A 222 9.06 -27.16 15.07
CA GLN A 222 9.21 -26.39 13.83
C GLN A 222 7.90 -26.37 13.01
N THR A 223 7.32 -27.54 12.75
CA THR A 223 6.13 -27.67 11.92
C THR A 223 4.93 -26.96 12.55
N ASN A 224 4.74 -27.12 13.86
CA ASN A 224 3.66 -26.46 14.60
C ASN A 224 3.79 -24.94 14.55
N TYR A 225 5.00 -24.40 14.75
CA TYR A 225 5.25 -22.98 14.64
C TYR A 225 4.92 -22.46 13.24
N VAL A 226 5.47 -23.09 12.19
CA VAL A 226 5.23 -22.69 10.79
C VAL A 226 3.75 -22.76 10.43
N VAL A 227 3.04 -23.82 10.83
CA VAL A 227 1.60 -23.98 10.57
C VAL A 227 0.78 -22.93 11.33
N ARG A 228 1.06 -22.68 12.60
CA ARG A 228 0.35 -21.67 13.40
C ARG A 228 0.54 -20.26 12.83
N THR A 229 1.78 -19.92 12.48
CA THR A 229 2.11 -18.62 11.88
C THR A 229 1.51 -18.49 10.49
N GLY A 230 1.57 -19.54 9.67
CA GLY A 230 0.93 -19.59 8.35
C GLY A 230 -0.60 -19.46 8.40
N LEU A 231 -1.26 -20.12 9.35
CA LEU A 231 -2.70 -19.97 9.58
C LEU A 231 -3.05 -18.54 10.02
N THR A 232 -2.19 -17.91 10.83
CA THR A 232 -2.36 -16.51 11.24
C THR A 232 -2.25 -15.58 10.02
N MET A 233 -1.28 -15.80 9.12
CA MET A 233 -1.17 -15.06 7.86
C MET A 233 -2.39 -15.25 6.96
N LEU A 234 -2.93 -16.47 6.87
CA LEU A 234 -4.16 -16.74 6.11
C LEU A 234 -5.37 -16.01 6.69
N ALA A 235 -5.51 -15.98 8.02
CA ALA A 235 -6.58 -15.26 8.70
C ALA A 235 -6.47 -13.74 8.45
N ILE A 236 -5.26 -13.18 8.56
CA ILE A 236 -4.98 -11.75 8.27
C ILE A 236 -5.28 -11.43 6.80
N SER A 237 -4.87 -12.29 5.88
CA SER A 237 -5.12 -12.13 4.44
C SER A 237 -6.62 -12.18 4.12
N LEU A 238 -7.36 -13.10 4.75
CA LEU A 238 -8.81 -13.18 4.61
C LEU A 238 -9.50 -11.92 5.14
N PHE A 239 -9.07 -11.43 6.31
CA PHE A 239 -9.56 -10.18 6.89
C PHE A 239 -9.31 -8.98 5.95
N SER A 240 -8.08 -8.86 5.42
CA SER A 240 -7.75 -7.84 4.42
C SER A 240 -8.62 -7.95 3.16
N GLY A 241 -8.89 -9.17 2.69
CA GLY A 241 -9.81 -9.43 1.58
C GLY A 241 -11.24 -8.95 1.87
N VAL A 242 -11.77 -9.23 3.05
CA VAL A 242 -13.09 -8.75 3.50
C VAL A 242 -13.12 -7.22 3.55
N CYS A 243 -12.09 -6.57 4.11
CA CYS A 243 -11.95 -5.12 4.11
C CYS A 243 -11.93 -4.56 2.67
N THR A 244 -11.12 -5.13 1.79
CA THR A 244 -10.98 -4.71 0.39
C THR A 244 -12.31 -4.77 -0.37
N ILE A 245 -13.05 -5.88 -0.22
CA ILE A 245 -14.37 -6.07 -0.86
C ILE A 245 -15.37 -5.06 -0.30
N THR A 246 -15.39 -4.87 1.01
CA THR A 246 -16.31 -3.95 1.69
C THR A 246 -16.03 -2.51 1.25
N VAL A 247 -14.77 -2.07 1.25
CA VAL A 247 -14.37 -0.76 0.73
C VAL A 247 -14.77 -0.60 -0.74
N GLY A 248 -14.56 -1.63 -1.56
CA GLY A 248 -15.00 -1.64 -2.96
C GLY A 248 -16.50 -1.40 -3.12
N TYR A 249 -17.32 -2.08 -2.32
CA TYR A 249 -18.77 -1.90 -2.30
C TYR A 249 -19.18 -0.51 -1.83
N LEU A 250 -18.62 -0.02 -0.72
CA LEU A 250 -18.92 1.31 -0.16
C LEU A 250 -18.51 2.43 -1.13
N ALA A 251 -17.37 2.29 -1.79
CA ALA A 251 -16.89 3.22 -2.82
C ALA A 251 -17.83 3.24 -4.03
N ALA A 252 -18.23 2.07 -4.54
CA ALA A 252 -19.16 1.96 -5.66
C ALA A 252 -20.53 2.56 -5.34
N LYS A 253 -21.09 2.25 -4.16
CA LYS A 253 -22.37 2.77 -3.68
C LYS A 253 -22.34 4.30 -3.54
N THR A 254 -21.27 4.84 -2.96
CA THR A 254 -21.07 6.29 -2.79
C THR A 254 -20.95 6.99 -4.13
N ALA A 255 -20.09 6.48 -5.02
CA ALA A 255 -19.88 7.06 -6.34
C ALA A 255 -21.15 7.03 -7.21
N ALA A 256 -21.86 5.90 -7.23
CA ALA A 256 -23.12 5.76 -7.97
C ALA A 256 -24.22 6.64 -7.38
N GLY A 257 -24.31 6.75 -6.05
CA GLY A 257 -25.25 7.64 -5.37
C GLY A 257 -25.00 9.11 -5.68
N MET A 258 -23.74 9.55 -5.63
CA MET A 258 -23.33 10.89 -6.05
C MET A 258 -23.71 11.14 -7.51
N ALA A 259 -23.32 10.24 -8.42
CA ALA A 259 -23.59 10.36 -9.85
C ALA A 259 -25.09 10.40 -10.18
N ARG A 260 -25.91 9.61 -9.46
CA ARG A 260 -27.37 9.63 -9.58
C ARG A 260 -27.94 11.02 -9.23
N ASN A 261 -27.54 11.57 -8.09
CA ASN A 261 -28.05 12.87 -7.63
C ASN A 261 -27.60 13.98 -8.59
N LEU A 262 -26.33 13.99 -8.97
CA LEU A 262 -25.77 14.94 -9.93
C LEU A 262 -26.49 14.87 -11.28
N ARG A 263 -26.76 13.67 -11.78
CA ARG A 263 -27.44 13.48 -13.06
C ARG A 263 -28.88 13.94 -13.02
N ARG A 264 -29.61 13.66 -11.93
CA ARG A 264 -30.97 14.13 -11.74
C ARG A 264 -31.02 15.66 -11.73
N ASP A 265 -30.21 16.28 -10.88
CA ASP A 265 -30.28 17.72 -10.66
C ASP A 265 -29.79 18.51 -11.89
N LEU A 266 -28.76 18.01 -12.58
CA LEU A 266 -28.30 18.58 -13.86
C LEU A 266 -29.35 18.43 -14.96
N PHE A 267 -30.00 17.26 -15.06
CA PHE A 267 -31.05 17.04 -16.05
C PHE A 267 -32.24 17.98 -15.83
N THR A 268 -32.74 18.09 -14.58
CA THR A 268 -33.81 19.03 -14.23
C THR A 268 -33.42 20.49 -14.49
N LYS A 269 -32.15 20.86 -14.26
CA LYS A 269 -31.66 22.21 -14.57
C LYS A 269 -31.70 22.50 -16.07
N VAL A 270 -31.30 21.53 -16.90
CA VAL A 270 -31.29 21.64 -18.37
C VAL A 270 -32.70 21.68 -18.94
N GLU A 271 -33.66 20.96 -18.37
CA GLU A 271 -35.07 21.03 -18.79
C GLU A 271 -35.69 22.43 -18.59
N GLY A 272 -35.20 23.18 -17.58
CA GLY A 272 -35.63 24.55 -17.32
C GLY A 272 -34.95 25.63 -18.16
N PHE A 273 -34.08 25.27 -19.11
CA PHE A 273 -33.36 26.23 -19.95
C PHE A 273 -34.23 26.75 -21.10
N SER A 274 -34.07 28.04 -21.40
CA SER A 274 -34.64 28.64 -22.61
C SER A 274 -33.70 28.44 -23.80
N HIS A 275 -34.14 28.82 -25.00
CA HIS A 275 -33.30 28.82 -26.19
C HIS A 275 -31.99 29.61 -26.01
N HIS A 276 -31.95 30.61 -25.14
CA HIS A 276 -30.73 31.35 -24.85
C HIS A 276 -29.65 30.47 -24.24
N GLU A 277 -29.96 29.74 -23.17
CA GLU A 277 -28.99 28.87 -22.51
C GLU A 277 -28.61 27.66 -23.38
N PHE A 278 -29.55 27.12 -24.15
CA PHE A 278 -29.25 26.07 -25.14
C PHE A 278 -28.25 26.55 -26.20
N ASN A 279 -28.34 27.79 -26.66
CA ASN A 279 -27.36 28.36 -27.59
C ASN A 279 -26.01 28.63 -26.92
N LYS A 280 -25.99 29.07 -25.66
CA LYS A 280 -24.76 29.30 -24.88
C LYS A 280 -23.94 28.01 -24.71
N PHE A 281 -24.60 26.90 -24.35
CA PHE A 281 -23.90 25.64 -24.07
C PHE A 281 -23.86 24.68 -25.26
N SER A 282 -24.77 24.79 -26.24
CA SER A 282 -25.09 23.80 -27.27
C SER A 282 -25.67 22.49 -26.73
N VAL A 283 -26.64 21.92 -27.48
CA VAL A 283 -27.28 20.64 -27.13
C VAL A 283 -26.25 19.52 -27.01
N SER A 284 -25.25 19.47 -27.89
CA SER A 284 -24.20 18.43 -27.87
C SER A 284 -23.31 18.52 -26.61
N SER A 285 -22.95 19.71 -26.15
CA SER A 285 -22.21 19.85 -24.88
C SER A 285 -23.07 19.43 -23.69
N LEU A 286 -24.35 19.80 -23.65
CA LEU A 286 -25.25 19.43 -22.56
C LEU A 286 -25.43 17.91 -22.46
N ILE A 287 -25.52 17.20 -23.59
CA ILE A 287 -25.54 15.73 -23.63
C ILE A 287 -24.27 15.15 -23.01
N THR A 288 -23.09 15.61 -23.43
CA THR A 288 -21.80 15.08 -22.93
C THR A 288 -21.58 15.40 -21.45
N ARG A 289 -21.97 16.59 -20.98
CA ARG A 289 -21.95 16.97 -19.55
C ARG A 289 -22.87 16.12 -18.70
N THR A 290 -24.06 15.75 -19.20
CA THR A 290 -25.05 14.94 -18.46
C THR A 290 -24.73 13.44 -18.46
N THR A 291 -23.82 13.01 -19.33
CA THR A 291 -23.45 11.61 -19.50
C THR A 291 -22.00 11.35 -19.10
N ASN A 292 -21.06 11.61 -20.02
CA ASN A 292 -19.65 11.27 -19.89
C ASN A 292 -18.99 11.98 -18.71
N ASP A 293 -19.23 13.28 -18.53
CA ASP A 293 -18.57 14.04 -17.47
C ASP A 293 -18.99 13.54 -16.08
N ILE A 294 -20.28 13.20 -15.89
CA ILE A 294 -20.77 12.59 -14.65
C ILE A 294 -20.13 11.21 -14.43
N THR A 295 -20.00 10.40 -15.49
CA THR A 295 -19.32 9.10 -15.39
C THR A 295 -17.84 9.26 -15.00
N GLN A 296 -17.15 10.28 -15.51
CA GLN A 296 -15.78 10.57 -15.09
C GLN A 296 -15.69 10.94 -13.60
N LEU A 297 -16.63 11.75 -13.09
CA LEU A 297 -16.69 12.06 -11.67
C LEU A 297 -17.03 10.82 -10.82
N GLN A 298 -17.91 9.96 -11.32
CA GLN A 298 -18.23 8.69 -10.66
C GLN A 298 -16.98 7.81 -10.53
N MET A 299 -16.24 7.62 -11.62
CA MET A 299 -15.01 6.83 -11.61
C MET A 299 -13.94 7.45 -10.71
N LEU A 300 -13.81 8.78 -10.71
CA LEU A 300 -12.93 9.50 -9.79
C LEU A 300 -13.30 9.20 -8.35
N MET A 301 -14.57 9.24 -7.96
CA MET A 301 -14.98 8.98 -6.59
C MET A 301 -14.65 7.55 -6.13
N VAL A 302 -14.82 6.55 -7.00
CA VAL A 302 -14.39 5.17 -6.70
C VAL A 302 -12.89 5.13 -6.46
N MET A 303 -12.11 5.79 -7.32
CA MET A 303 -10.65 5.83 -7.22
C MET A 303 -10.17 6.59 -5.98
N LEU A 304 -10.80 7.72 -5.64
CA LEU A 304 -10.46 8.50 -4.46
C LEU A 304 -10.62 7.66 -3.19
N ILE A 305 -11.78 7.01 -3.05
CA ILE A 305 -12.07 6.20 -1.87
C ILE A 305 -11.16 4.96 -1.80
N ARG A 306 -10.83 4.32 -2.93
CA ARG A 306 -10.07 3.05 -2.93
C ARG A 306 -8.56 3.19 -3.00
N ILE A 307 -8.05 4.10 -3.83
CA ILE A 307 -6.64 4.16 -4.20
C ILE A 307 -6.00 5.42 -3.62
N ALA A 308 -6.70 6.56 -3.65
CA ALA A 308 -6.09 7.83 -3.25
C ALA A 308 -5.77 7.92 -1.77
N PHE A 309 -6.58 7.29 -0.92
CA PHE A 309 -6.26 7.15 0.50
C PHE A 309 -5.34 5.96 0.77
N TYR A 310 -5.57 4.83 0.10
CA TYR A 310 -4.82 3.60 0.35
C TYR A 310 -3.32 3.74 0.01
N ALA A 311 -2.99 4.35 -1.13
CA ALA A 311 -1.60 4.45 -1.57
C ALA A 311 -0.71 5.25 -0.59
N PRO A 312 -1.09 6.46 -0.12
CA PRO A 312 -0.34 7.14 0.94
C PRO A 312 -0.25 6.34 2.25
N ILE A 313 -1.33 5.65 2.67
CA ILE A 313 -1.34 4.84 3.90
C ILE A 313 -0.31 3.71 3.78
N MET A 314 -0.31 2.97 2.66
CA MET A 314 0.65 1.90 2.40
C MET A 314 2.08 2.42 2.22
N GLY A 315 2.27 3.55 1.55
CA GLY A 315 3.59 4.15 1.35
C GLY A 315 4.23 4.60 2.67
N VAL A 316 3.47 5.32 3.51
CA VAL A 316 3.94 5.77 4.82
C VAL A 316 4.09 4.58 5.77
N GLY A 317 3.10 3.68 5.82
CA GLY A 317 3.15 2.50 6.68
C GLY A 317 4.29 1.55 6.31
N GLY A 318 4.57 1.35 5.02
CA GLY A 318 5.69 0.55 4.54
C GLY A 318 7.04 1.16 4.90
N ILE A 319 7.18 2.49 4.85
CA ILE A 319 8.39 3.18 5.32
C ILE A 319 8.55 3.00 6.83
N ILE A 320 7.48 3.16 7.62
CA ILE A 320 7.52 2.99 9.08
C ILE A 320 7.94 1.56 9.44
N MET A 321 7.32 0.54 8.83
CA MET A 321 7.66 -0.87 9.09
C MET A 321 9.10 -1.20 8.67
N ALA A 322 9.57 -0.66 7.55
CA ALA A 322 10.94 -0.84 7.11
C ALA A 322 11.97 -0.18 8.05
N LEU A 323 11.63 0.97 8.64
CA LEU A 323 12.49 1.67 9.62
C LEU A 323 12.50 1.00 10.99
N ASN A 324 11.42 0.29 11.36
CA ASN A 324 11.34 -0.48 12.60
C ASN A 324 12.06 -1.84 12.49
N THR A 325 12.52 -2.21 11.30
CA THR A 325 13.44 -3.34 11.16
C THR A 325 14.81 -2.80 11.58
N ASP A 326 15.54 -3.46 12.50
CA ASP A 326 16.87 -3.03 13.00
C ASP A 326 17.96 -2.92 11.90
N ALA A 327 17.59 -3.11 10.64
CA ALA A 327 18.41 -2.94 9.46
C ALA A 327 18.71 -1.46 9.20
N ASN A 328 20.00 -1.10 9.19
CA ASN A 328 20.50 0.22 8.77
C ASN A 328 20.43 0.40 7.22
N MET A 329 19.33 -0.04 6.60
CA MET A 329 19.15 -0.17 5.14
C MET A 329 18.12 0.79 4.56
N TRP A 330 17.51 1.68 5.36
CA TRP A 330 16.46 2.59 4.91
C TRP A 330 16.84 3.42 3.67
N TRP A 331 18.13 3.74 3.52
CA TRP A 331 18.65 4.51 2.39
C TRP A 331 18.42 3.79 1.04
N THR A 332 18.37 2.45 1.02
CA THR A 332 18.11 1.66 -0.20
C THR A 332 16.70 1.94 -0.74
N ILE A 333 15.71 2.06 0.16
CA ILE A 333 14.35 2.46 -0.19
C ILE A 333 14.33 3.89 -0.72
N ALA A 334 15.04 4.82 -0.06
CA ALA A 334 15.12 6.20 -0.51
C ALA A 334 15.70 6.33 -1.93
N VAL A 335 16.77 5.57 -2.24
CA VAL A 335 17.36 5.51 -3.58
C VAL A 335 16.38 4.94 -4.61
N ALA A 336 15.67 3.85 -4.28
CA ALA A 336 14.69 3.24 -5.17
C ALA A 336 13.52 4.20 -5.48
N VAL A 337 12.97 4.86 -4.45
CA VAL A 337 11.91 5.86 -4.59
C VAL A 337 12.40 7.07 -5.39
N ALA A 338 13.62 7.56 -5.14
CA ALA A 338 14.20 8.66 -5.90
C ALA A 338 14.39 8.32 -7.38
N ALA A 339 14.88 7.12 -7.69
CA ALA A 339 15.00 6.63 -9.06
C ALA A 339 13.64 6.53 -9.76
N LEU A 340 12.62 6.01 -9.05
CA LEU A 340 11.25 5.93 -9.55
C LEU A 340 10.64 7.31 -9.82
N LEU A 341 10.75 8.23 -8.87
CA LEU A 341 10.24 9.60 -9.04
C LEU A 341 10.93 10.31 -10.20
N THR A 342 12.25 10.12 -10.35
CA THR A 342 13.01 10.66 -11.48
C THR A 342 12.50 10.11 -12.81
N LEU A 343 12.30 8.79 -12.91
CA LEU A 343 11.71 8.16 -14.10
C LEU A 343 10.33 8.77 -14.41
N ILE A 344 9.47 8.91 -13.40
CA ILE A 344 8.12 9.43 -13.56
C ILE A 344 8.15 10.89 -14.02
N ILE A 345 8.94 11.75 -13.38
CA ILE A 345 9.06 13.17 -13.75
C ILE A 345 9.58 13.32 -15.19
N VAL A 346 10.61 12.57 -15.56
CA VAL A 346 11.17 12.59 -16.93
C VAL A 346 10.14 12.10 -17.94
N MET A 347 9.44 11.00 -17.65
CA MET A 347 8.40 10.46 -18.53
C MET A 347 7.24 11.43 -18.71
N PHE A 348 6.76 12.04 -17.63
CA PHE A 348 5.66 13.00 -17.70
C PHE A 348 6.06 14.27 -18.45
N SER A 349 7.26 14.81 -18.22
CA SER A 349 7.74 16.00 -18.93
C SER A 349 7.88 15.76 -20.44
N LEU A 350 8.26 14.55 -20.86
CA LEU A 350 8.35 14.16 -22.27
C LEU A 350 6.97 13.86 -22.91
N VAL A 351 6.11 13.11 -22.21
CA VAL A 351 4.88 12.55 -22.80
C VAL A 351 3.69 13.51 -22.69
N LEU A 352 3.53 14.22 -21.58
CA LEU A 352 2.39 15.12 -21.35
C LEU A 352 2.19 16.17 -22.47
N PRO A 353 3.23 16.88 -22.98
CA PRO A 353 3.03 17.84 -24.07
C PRO A 353 2.55 17.15 -25.36
N LYS A 354 3.09 15.98 -25.68
CA LYS A 354 2.66 15.17 -26.84
C LYS A 354 1.23 14.68 -26.68
N PHE A 355 0.84 14.30 -25.46
CA PHE A 355 -0.52 13.90 -25.13
C PHE A 355 -1.54 15.03 -25.36
N ARG A 356 -1.17 16.28 -25.04
CA ARG A 356 -2.01 17.45 -25.33
C ARG A 356 -2.20 17.67 -26.83
N ILE A 357 -1.15 17.49 -27.64
CA ILE A 357 -1.20 17.65 -29.10
C ILE A 357 -2.14 16.62 -29.76
N ILE A 358 -2.30 15.41 -29.20
CA ILE A 358 -3.22 14.37 -29.72
C ILE A 358 -4.64 14.92 -29.87
N GLN A 359 -5.12 15.71 -28.91
CA GLN A 359 -6.48 16.28 -28.97
C GLN A 359 -6.63 17.20 -30.17
N THR A 360 -5.71 18.15 -30.35
CA THR A 360 -5.73 19.07 -31.49
C THR A 360 -5.63 18.35 -32.84
N LEU A 361 -4.82 17.29 -32.93
CA LEU A 361 -4.71 16.47 -34.16
C LEU A 361 -5.98 15.68 -34.44
N THR A 362 -6.64 15.17 -33.40
CA THR A 362 -7.93 14.47 -33.50
C THR A 362 -9.02 15.43 -33.97
N ASP A 363 -9.05 16.65 -33.43
CA ASP A 363 -9.99 17.69 -33.86
C ASP A 363 -9.78 18.05 -35.34
N ARG A 364 -8.52 18.18 -35.77
CA ARG A 364 -8.18 18.44 -37.18
C ARG A 364 -8.61 17.30 -38.10
N LEU A 365 -8.37 16.05 -37.72
CA LEU A 365 -8.79 14.89 -38.49
C LEU A 365 -10.32 14.85 -38.62
N ASN A 366 -11.05 15.09 -37.52
CA ASN A 366 -12.51 15.16 -37.50
C ASN A 366 -13.05 16.33 -38.34
N LEU A 367 -12.35 17.47 -38.35
CA LEU A 367 -12.71 18.62 -39.19
C LEU A 367 -12.62 18.27 -40.68
N VAL A 368 -11.48 17.74 -41.13
CA VAL A 368 -11.28 17.34 -42.54
C VAL A 368 -12.31 16.29 -42.95
N ALA A 369 -12.58 15.30 -42.10
CA ALA A 369 -13.63 14.31 -42.36
C ALA A 369 -15.01 14.95 -42.53
N ARG A 370 -15.38 15.89 -41.66
CA ARG A 370 -16.68 16.58 -41.69
C ARG A 370 -16.82 17.46 -42.94
N GLU A 371 -15.77 18.20 -43.30
CA GLU A 371 -15.74 19.01 -44.52
C GLU A 371 -15.87 18.13 -45.78
N ASN A 372 -15.18 16.99 -45.82
CA ASN A 372 -15.29 16.04 -46.93
C ASN A 372 -16.70 15.46 -47.08
N LEU A 373 -17.36 15.15 -45.96
CA LEU A 373 -18.74 14.65 -45.98
C LEU A 373 -19.74 15.73 -46.41
N SER A 374 -19.64 16.94 -45.86
CA SER A 374 -20.55 18.04 -46.19
C SER A 374 -20.31 18.59 -47.61
N GLY A 375 -19.07 18.58 -48.07
CA GLY A 375 -18.62 19.09 -49.36
C GLY A 375 -18.55 18.03 -50.45
N MET A 376 -19.03 16.80 -50.22
CA MET A 376 -18.83 15.67 -51.13
C MET A 376 -19.27 15.94 -52.57
N MET A 377 -20.38 16.64 -52.75
CA MET A 377 -20.87 17.05 -54.08
C MET A 377 -19.93 18.06 -54.76
N VAL A 378 -19.40 19.03 -54.00
CA VAL A 378 -18.45 20.04 -54.50
C VAL A 378 -17.13 19.36 -54.89
N ILE A 379 -16.59 18.49 -54.03
CA ILE A 379 -15.35 17.76 -54.28
C ILE A 379 -15.46 16.92 -55.57
N ARG A 380 -16.60 16.25 -55.78
CA ARG A 380 -16.86 15.49 -57.01
C ARG A 380 -17.04 16.38 -58.23
N ALA A 381 -17.74 17.51 -58.08
CA ALA A 381 -17.96 18.46 -59.18
C ALA A 381 -16.66 19.09 -59.68
N PHE A 382 -15.69 19.32 -58.79
CA PHE A 382 -14.37 19.87 -59.14
C PHE A 382 -13.29 18.80 -59.39
N ASN A 383 -13.63 17.50 -59.28
CA ASN A 383 -12.71 16.37 -59.43
C ASN A 383 -11.44 16.47 -58.53
N THR A 384 -11.62 16.93 -57.28
CA THR A 384 -10.51 17.16 -56.31
C THR A 384 -10.35 16.05 -55.27
N GLN A 385 -10.87 14.85 -55.53
CA GLN A 385 -10.86 13.72 -54.58
C GLN A 385 -9.45 13.39 -54.09
N SER A 386 -8.48 13.22 -55.00
CA SER A 386 -7.09 12.87 -54.63
C SER A 386 -6.40 13.96 -53.80
N PHE A 387 -6.80 15.23 -53.98
CA PHE A 387 -6.32 16.34 -53.15
C PHE A 387 -6.85 16.23 -51.72
N GLU A 388 -8.16 15.99 -51.56
CA GLU A 388 -8.77 15.82 -50.23
C GLU A 388 -8.35 14.52 -49.54
N GLU A 389 -8.11 13.44 -50.29
CA GLU A 389 -7.48 12.21 -49.78
C GLU A 389 -6.10 12.51 -49.21
N SER A 390 -5.25 13.22 -49.96
CA SER A 390 -3.91 13.62 -49.49
C SER A 390 -3.98 14.52 -48.25
N ARG A 391 -4.97 15.42 -48.18
CA ARG A 391 -5.21 16.29 -47.02
C ARG A 391 -5.64 15.49 -45.79
N PHE A 392 -6.52 14.50 -45.96
CA PHE A 392 -6.93 13.59 -44.90
C PHE A 392 -5.76 12.72 -44.43
N ASP A 393 -5.00 12.13 -45.35
CA ASP A 393 -3.84 11.29 -45.06
C ASP A 393 -2.79 12.05 -44.26
N LYS A 394 -2.54 13.32 -44.59
CA LYS A 394 -1.64 14.17 -43.79
C LYS A 394 -2.11 14.32 -42.35
N ALA A 395 -3.40 14.63 -42.14
CA ALA A 395 -3.96 14.75 -40.79
C ALA A 395 -3.89 13.41 -40.02
N ASN A 396 -4.11 12.29 -40.72
CA ASN A 396 -4.05 10.95 -40.15
C ASN A 396 -2.61 10.53 -39.77
N ILE A 397 -1.63 10.82 -40.63
CA ILE A 397 -0.21 10.55 -40.39
C ILE A 397 0.31 11.40 -39.23
N ASP A 398 -0.05 12.70 -39.18
CA ASP A 398 0.32 13.58 -38.07
C ASP A 398 -0.17 13.00 -36.72
N LEU A 399 -1.44 12.59 -36.66
CA LEU A 399 -2.03 11.94 -35.48
C LEU A 399 -1.34 10.62 -35.14
N THR A 400 -1.09 9.78 -36.15
CA THR A 400 -0.46 8.46 -36.00
C THR A 400 0.97 8.58 -35.47
N ASN A 401 1.79 9.46 -36.03
CA ASN A 401 3.17 9.66 -35.60
C ASN A 401 3.24 10.13 -34.13
N ASN A 402 2.35 11.03 -33.74
CA ASN A 402 2.30 11.51 -32.37
C ASN A 402 1.81 10.41 -31.40
N ASN A 403 0.80 9.63 -31.78
CA ASN A 403 0.34 8.47 -31.02
C ASN A 403 1.41 7.39 -30.88
N LEU A 404 2.15 7.08 -31.95
CA LEU A 404 3.24 6.10 -31.91
C LEU A 404 4.36 6.54 -30.96
N PHE A 405 4.72 7.82 -30.96
CA PHE A 405 5.70 8.36 -30.01
C PHE A 405 5.22 8.16 -28.56
N VAL A 406 4.00 8.60 -28.25
CA VAL A 406 3.41 8.45 -26.90
C VAL A 406 3.31 6.98 -26.50
N SER A 407 2.85 6.12 -27.40
CA SER A 407 2.66 4.69 -27.13
C SER A 407 3.99 3.97 -26.90
N ARG A 408 5.03 4.27 -27.69
CA ARG A 408 6.38 3.70 -27.48
C ARG A 408 6.98 4.16 -26.15
N ALA A 409 6.83 5.43 -25.81
CA ALA A 409 7.28 5.95 -24.52
C ALA A 409 6.56 5.23 -23.36
N MET A 410 5.22 5.12 -23.42
CA MET A 410 4.43 4.41 -22.41
C MET A 410 4.74 2.91 -22.34
N ALA A 411 5.03 2.27 -23.48
CA ALA A 411 5.43 0.86 -23.53
C ALA A 411 6.75 0.60 -22.78
N ALA A 412 7.68 1.56 -22.79
CA ALA A 412 8.93 1.47 -22.03
C ALA A 412 8.75 1.68 -20.51
N MET A 413 7.63 2.27 -20.07
CA MET A 413 7.39 2.60 -18.67
C MET A 413 7.36 1.35 -17.78
N MET A 414 6.58 0.32 -18.15
CA MET A 414 6.46 -0.90 -17.35
C MET A 414 7.79 -1.67 -17.23
N PRO A 415 8.54 -1.93 -18.32
CA PRO A 415 9.88 -2.53 -18.22
C PRO A 415 10.86 -1.71 -17.38
N MET A 416 10.88 -0.38 -17.51
CA MET A 416 11.78 0.47 -16.71
C MET A 416 11.42 0.43 -15.22
N MET A 417 10.13 0.40 -14.88
CA MET A 417 9.70 0.22 -13.49
C MET A 417 10.11 -1.15 -12.95
N MET A 418 9.91 -2.22 -13.73
CA MET A 418 10.36 -3.56 -13.35
C MET A 418 11.88 -3.64 -13.20
N LEU A 419 12.64 -2.94 -14.04
CA LEU A 419 14.09 -2.85 -13.93
C LEU A 419 14.51 -2.16 -12.62
N ILE A 420 13.91 -1.02 -12.29
CA ILE A 420 14.16 -0.32 -11.01
C ILE A 420 13.84 -1.24 -9.83
N MET A 421 12.72 -1.96 -9.89
CA MET A 421 12.34 -2.92 -8.84
C MET A 421 13.36 -4.04 -8.67
N ASN A 422 13.79 -4.67 -9.76
CA ASN A 422 14.78 -5.74 -9.68
C ASN A 422 16.14 -5.22 -9.21
N LEU A 423 16.58 -4.04 -9.67
CA LEU A 423 17.82 -3.42 -9.22
C LEU A 423 17.76 -3.05 -7.73
N ALA A 424 16.61 -2.55 -7.25
CA ALA A 424 16.39 -2.30 -5.83
C ALA A 424 16.44 -3.61 -5.02
N SER A 425 15.79 -4.69 -5.49
CA SER A 425 15.88 -6.01 -4.84
C SER A 425 17.31 -6.53 -4.80
N ILE A 426 18.07 -6.41 -5.89
CA ILE A 426 19.50 -6.80 -5.93
C ILE A 426 20.31 -5.98 -4.91
N LEU A 427 20.09 -4.67 -4.85
CA LEU A 427 20.77 -3.80 -3.89
C LEU A 427 20.45 -4.18 -2.44
N ILE A 428 19.18 -4.46 -2.14
CA ILE A 428 18.73 -4.91 -0.82
C ILE A 428 19.38 -6.25 -0.48
N ILE A 429 19.39 -7.22 -1.40
CA ILE A 429 20.04 -8.52 -1.17
C ILE A 429 21.55 -8.34 -0.95
N TRP A 430 22.21 -7.51 -1.76
CA TRP A 430 23.65 -7.26 -1.65
C TRP A 430 24.01 -6.70 -0.26
N VAL A 431 23.35 -5.61 0.15
CA VAL A 431 23.61 -4.94 1.43
C VAL A 431 23.11 -5.78 2.61
N GLY A 432 21.98 -6.47 2.45
CA GLY A 432 21.40 -7.33 3.47
C GLY A 432 22.22 -8.58 3.71
N SER A 433 22.76 -9.22 2.67
CA SER A 433 23.60 -10.41 2.83
C SER A 433 24.90 -10.13 3.59
N HIS A 434 25.47 -8.93 3.45
CA HIS A 434 26.63 -8.51 4.25
C HIS A 434 26.27 -8.35 5.73
N GLN A 435 25.14 -7.71 6.03
CA GLN A 435 24.67 -7.58 7.41
C GLN A 435 24.30 -8.93 8.04
N VAL A 436 23.74 -9.85 7.26
CA VAL A 436 23.51 -11.23 7.70
C VAL A 436 24.83 -11.93 8.00
N ALA A 437 25.85 -11.77 7.14
CA ALA A 437 27.18 -12.35 7.37
C ALA A 437 27.87 -11.76 8.62
N GLU A 438 27.67 -10.47 8.89
CA GLU A 438 28.11 -9.78 10.10
C GLU A 438 27.24 -10.09 11.32
N SER A 439 26.22 -10.95 11.18
CA SER A 439 25.24 -11.28 12.22
C SER A 439 24.51 -10.07 12.80
N THR A 440 24.35 -8.98 12.04
CA THR A 440 23.63 -7.77 12.48
C THR A 440 22.15 -7.79 12.08
N MET A 441 21.74 -8.73 11.21
CA MET A 441 20.38 -8.88 10.71
C MET A 441 20.07 -10.34 10.38
N GLN A 442 18.81 -10.78 10.55
CA GLN A 442 18.40 -12.12 10.14
C GLN A 442 17.93 -12.17 8.68
N VAL A 443 17.92 -13.38 8.09
CA VAL A 443 17.51 -13.57 6.69
C VAL A 443 16.03 -13.24 6.48
N GLY A 444 15.17 -13.59 7.45
CA GLY A 444 13.75 -13.26 7.40
C GLY A 444 13.48 -11.75 7.49
N ASP A 445 14.27 -11.00 8.26
CA ASP A 445 14.15 -9.54 8.37
C ASP A 445 14.50 -8.87 7.04
N MET A 446 15.53 -9.37 6.35
CA MET A 446 15.87 -8.94 5.00
C MET A 446 14.72 -9.18 4.01
N ILE A 447 14.08 -10.34 4.08
CA ILE A 447 12.94 -10.69 3.21
C ILE A 447 11.75 -9.79 3.51
N ALA A 448 11.44 -9.56 4.79
CA ALA A 448 10.38 -8.66 5.22
C ALA A 448 10.64 -7.23 4.74
N PHE A 449 11.85 -6.72 4.94
CA PHE A 449 12.30 -5.41 4.46
C PHE A 449 12.15 -5.28 2.94
N MET A 450 12.54 -6.30 2.17
CA MET A 450 12.38 -6.31 0.72
C MET A 450 10.91 -6.18 0.31
N GLN A 451 10.01 -6.89 0.98
CA GLN A 451 8.57 -6.77 0.72
C GLN A 451 8.03 -5.38 1.09
N TYR A 452 8.45 -4.81 2.22
CA TYR A 452 8.10 -3.43 2.59
C TYR A 452 8.55 -2.43 1.52
N ALA A 453 9.80 -2.54 1.04
CA ALA A 453 10.31 -1.71 -0.04
C ALA A 453 9.44 -1.83 -1.31
N MET A 454 9.02 -3.05 -1.67
CA MET A 454 8.12 -3.27 -2.81
C MET A 454 6.76 -2.59 -2.63
N GLN A 455 6.17 -2.67 -1.43
CA GLN A 455 4.90 -2.02 -1.12
C GLN A 455 5.02 -0.49 -1.19
N VAL A 456 6.12 0.09 -0.71
CA VAL A 456 6.40 1.52 -0.81
C VAL A 456 6.46 1.95 -2.28
N VAL A 457 7.22 1.24 -3.12
CA VAL A 457 7.33 1.58 -4.55
C VAL A 457 5.98 1.48 -5.26
N MET A 458 5.22 0.40 -5.03
CA MET A 458 3.87 0.25 -5.60
C MET A 458 2.93 1.37 -5.18
N SER A 459 3.05 1.84 -3.94
CA SER A 459 2.28 2.96 -3.42
C SER A 459 2.57 4.27 -4.17
N PHE A 460 3.84 4.57 -4.44
CA PHE A 460 4.22 5.73 -5.26
C PHE A 460 3.72 5.61 -6.71
N LEU A 461 3.73 4.40 -7.28
CA LEU A 461 3.19 4.15 -8.62
C LEU A 461 1.68 4.42 -8.67
N MET A 462 0.93 3.92 -7.70
CA MET A 462 -0.51 4.19 -7.58
C MET A 462 -0.79 5.70 -7.44
N MET A 463 -0.01 6.42 -6.62
CA MET A 463 -0.13 7.88 -6.52
C MET A 463 0.13 8.60 -7.84
N SER A 464 1.07 8.12 -8.63
CA SER A 464 1.44 8.74 -9.91
C SER A 464 0.33 8.67 -10.96
N ILE A 465 -0.45 7.58 -10.99
CA ILE A 465 -1.62 7.46 -11.85
C ILE A 465 -2.68 8.52 -11.51
N MET A 466 -2.78 8.92 -10.23
CA MET A 466 -3.74 9.94 -9.80
C MET A 466 -3.45 11.32 -10.38
N PHE A 467 -2.18 11.68 -10.60
CA PHE A 467 -1.81 12.96 -11.21
C PHE A 467 -2.32 13.11 -12.65
N ILE A 468 -2.66 12.01 -13.34
CA ILE A 468 -3.28 12.04 -14.67
C ILE A 468 -4.81 12.15 -14.57
N MET A 469 -5.41 11.35 -13.68
CA MET A 469 -6.86 11.22 -13.56
C MET A 469 -7.50 12.47 -12.94
N LEU A 470 -6.88 13.03 -11.89
CA LEU A 470 -7.46 14.11 -11.09
C LEU A 470 -7.67 15.40 -11.91
N PRO A 471 -6.71 15.88 -12.73
CA PRO A 471 -6.94 17.06 -13.57
C PRO A 471 -8.05 16.86 -14.61
N ARG A 472 -8.16 15.66 -15.21
CA ARG A 472 -9.22 15.36 -16.19
C ARG A 472 -10.61 15.43 -15.54
N ALA A 473 -10.75 14.81 -14.37
CA ALA A 473 -11.99 14.84 -13.63
C ALA A 473 -12.33 16.25 -13.11
N ALA A 474 -11.31 17.07 -12.77
CA ALA A 474 -11.52 18.46 -12.38
C ALA A 474 -12.15 19.29 -13.51
N VAL A 475 -11.67 19.15 -14.76
CA VAL A 475 -12.27 19.84 -15.93
C VAL A 475 -13.71 19.42 -16.16
N SER A 476 -14.03 18.13 -16.00
CA SER A 476 -15.42 17.63 -16.09
C SER A 476 -16.29 18.16 -14.95
N ALA A 477 -15.75 18.25 -13.73
CA ALA A 477 -16.44 18.86 -12.59
C ALA A 477 -16.80 20.33 -12.85
N ASP A 478 -15.86 21.10 -13.39
CA ASP A 478 -16.06 22.53 -13.62
C ASP A 478 -17.07 22.77 -14.75
N ARG A 479 -17.03 21.97 -15.84
CA ARG A 479 -18.04 22.02 -16.90
C ARG A 479 -19.46 21.72 -16.40
N ILE A 480 -19.61 20.78 -15.48
CA ILE A 480 -20.92 20.48 -14.86
C ILE A 480 -21.34 21.64 -13.94
N ALA A 481 -20.42 22.14 -13.10
CA ALA A 481 -20.69 23.25 -12.20
C ALA A 481 -21.15 24.50 -12.95
N ASP A 482 -20.55 24.81 -14.10
CA ASP A 482 -20.95 25.97 -14.93
C ASP A 482 -22.41 25.89 -15.40
N VAL A 483 -22.93 24.69 -15.67
CA VAL A 483 -24.35 24.51 -16.04
C VAL A 483 -25.23 24.64 -14.80
N MET A 484 -24.85 24.00 -13.70
CA MET A 484 -25.61 24.03 -12.45
C MET A 484 -25.76 25.45 -11.88
N GLU A 485 -24.72 26.26 -12.02
CA GLU A 485 -24.66 27.64 -11.52
C GLU A 485 -25.19 28.67 -12.52
N THR A 486 -25.54 28.27 -13.75
CA THR A 486 -26.18 29.20 -14.69
C THR A 486 -27.58 29.57 -14.22
N GLU A 487 -27.85 30.86 -14.07
CA GLU A 487 -29.20 31.36 -13.84
C GLU A 487 -29.98 31.40 -15.16
N ALA A 488 -31.22 30.90 -15.15
CA ALA A 488 -32.11 31.00 -16.29
C ALA A 488 -32.52 32.46 -16.51
N ILE A 489 -32.45 32.93 -17.76
CA ILE A 489 -32.79 34.31 -18.11
C ILE A 489 -34.30 34.56 -18.05
N ILE A 490 -35.10 33.56 -18.41
CA ILE A 490 -36.55 33.58 -18.29
C ILE A 490 -36.89 32.98 -16.93
N LYS A 491 -37.49 33.80 -16.06
CA LYS A 491 -37.92 33.40 -14.71
C LYS A 491 -39.41 33.59 -14.60
N ASP A 492 -40.08 32.63 -13.98
CA ASP A 492 -41.47 32.81 -13.59
C ASP A 492 -41.59 33.95 -12.56
N PRO A 493 -42.64 34.77 -12.63
CA PRO A 493 -42.88 35.80 -11.62
C PRO A 493 -43.12 35.14 -10.24
N THR A 494 -42.67 35.80 -9.18
CA THR A 494 -42.80 35.29 -7.80
C THR A 494 -44.24 35.01 -7.37
N LYS A 495 -45.20 35.71 -7.98
CA LYS A 495 -46.64 35.47 -7.85
C LYS A 495 -47.25 35.37 -9.25
N PRO A 496 -47.39 34.15 -9.81
CA PRO A 496 -48.04 33.95 -11.09
C PRO A 496 -49.48 34.43 -11.04
N VAL A 497 -49.87 35.26 -12.00
CA VAL A 497 -51.27 35.68 -12.15
C VAL A 497 -52.01 34.56 -12.86
N GLN A 498 -53.09 34.06 -12.25
CA GLN A 498 -53.94 33.10 -12.94
C GLN A 498 -54.71 33.80 -14.06
N PHE A 499 -54.80 33.14 -15.21
CA PHE A 499 -55.60 33.66 -16.31
C PHE A 499 -57.07 33.79 -15.90
N PRO A 500 -57.74 34.91 -16.24
CA PRO A 500 -59.16 35.09 -15.96
C PRO A 500 -60.00 34.01 -16.65
N LYS A 501 -61.15 33.66 -16.05
CA LYS A 501 -62.16 32.78 -16.66
C LYS A 501 -63.39 33.61 -17.04
N PRO A 502 -63.86 33.58 -18.30
CA PRO A 502 -63.32 32.82 -19.44
C PRO A 502 -61.95 33.34 -19.91
N PHE A 503 -61.11 32.44 -20.42
CA PHE A 503 -59.79 32.79 -20.93
C PHE A 503 -59.92 33.72 -22.14
N ASP A 504 -59.38 34.93 -22.03
CA ASP A 504 -59.20 35.79 -23.20
C ASP A 504 -57.98 35.33 -23.99
N ALA A 505 -58.21 34.75 -25.16
CA ALA A 505 -57.17 34.25 -26.06
C ALA A 505 -56.65 35.34 -27.02
N SER A 506 -56.86 36.63 -26.72
CA SER A 506 -56.30 37.72 -27.49
C SER A 506 -54.79 37.82 -27.28
N VAL A 507 -54.03 38.02 -28.37
CA VAL A 507 -52.57 38.21 -28.33
C VAL A 507 -52.26 39.59 -28.89
N GLU A 508 -51.72 40.48 -28.05
CA GLU A 508 -51.33 41.84 -28.43
C GLU A 508 -49.81 42.03 -28.33
N PHE A 509 -49.21 42.53 -29.40
CA PHE A 509 -47.86 43.07 -29.41
C PHE A 509 -47.96 44.60 -29.36
N ARG A 510 -47.31 45.23 -28.38
CA ARG A 510 -47.32 46.68 -28.17
C ARG A 510 -45.90 47.21 -28.09
N ASN A 511 -45.46 47.93 -29.12
CA ASN A 511 -44.13 48.49 -29.29
C ASN A 511 -43.01 47.47 -28.99
N VAL A 512 -43.17 46.24 -29.48
CA VAL A 512 -42.22 45.16 -29.20
C VAL A 512 -41.00 45.32 -30.08
N SER A 513 -39.84 45.49 -29.46
CA SER A 513 -38.53 45.31 -30.10
C SER A 513 -37.82 44.13 -29.45
N PHE A 514 -37.17 43.29 -30.26
CA PHE A 514 -36.44 42.13 -29.78
C PHE A 514 -35.13 41.94 -30.56
N ARG A 515 -34.07 41.67 -29.81
CA ARG A 515 -32.73 41.40 -30.31
C ARG A 515 -32.18 40.15 -29.67
N TYR A 516 -31.70 39.21 -30.48
CA TYR A 516 -30.97 38.07 -29.95
C TYR A 516 -29.66 38.54 -29.31
N PRO A 517 -29.22 37.91 -28.20
CA PRO A 517 -27.94 38.25 -27.58
C PRO A 517 -26.77 38.14 -28.57
N GLY A 518 -26.04 39.23 -28.75
CA GLY A 518 -24.90 39.32 -29.69
C GLY A 518 -25.25 39.77 -31.12
N ALA A 519 -26.52 39.99 -31.45
CA ALA A 519 -26.90 40.59 -32.74
C ALA A 519 -26.62 42.11 -32.75
N GLU A 520 -26.20 42.63 -33.91
CA GLU A 520 -25.92 44.07 -34.08
C GLU A 520 -27.22 44.89 -34.09
N GLU A 521 -28.27 44.36 -34.74
CA GLU A 521 -29.55 45.02 -34.92
C GLU A 521 -30.73 44.21 -34.36
N ASP A 522 -31.84 44.90 -34.12
CA ASP A 522 -33.10 44.30 -33.68
C ASP A 522 -33.70 43.43 -34.80
N VAL A 523 -34.07 42.19 -34.46
CA VAL A 523 -34.77 41.29 -35.40
C VAL A 523 -36.25 41.68 -35.52
N LEU A 524 -36.84 42.18 -34.44
CA LEU A 524 -38.16 42.80 -34.41
C LEU A 524 -37.98 44.22 -33.92
N HIS A 525 -38.53 45.22 -34.62
CA HIS A 525 -38.38 46.62 -34.26
C HIS A 525 -39.74 47.33 -34.25
N ASN A 526 -40.17 47.81 -33.08
CA ASN A 526 -41.41 48.56 -32.86
C ASN A 526 -42.67 47.88 -33.43
N LEU A 527 -42.81 46.58 -33.20
CA LEU A 527 -43.91 45.77 -33.71
C LEU A 527 -45.20 46.01 -32.92
N ASN A 528 -46.28 46.31 -33.63
CA ASN A 528 -47.61 46.60 -33.08
C ASN A 528 -48.71 45.86 -33.87
N PHE A 529 -49.35 44.86 -33.27
CA PHE A 529 -50.54 44.20 -33.84
C PHE A 529 -51.33 43.43 -32.78
N THR A 530 -52.57 43.07 -33.09
CA THR A 530 -53.44 42.25 -32.23
C THR A 530 -54.04 41.10 -33.02
N ALA A 531 -53.83 39.86 -32.56
CA ALA A 531 -54.54 38.67 -33.05
C ALA A 531 -55.75 38.41 -32.13
N LYS A 532 -56.95 38.37 -32.73
CA LYS A 532 -58.21 38.25 -31.99
C LYS A 532 -58.62 36.78 -31.80
N PRO A 533 -59.36 36.45 -30.72
CA PRO A 533 -59.88 35.11 -30.50
C PRO A 533 -60.70 34.59 -31.69
N GLY A 534 -60.47 33.34 -32.08
CA GLY A 534 -61.19 32.67 -33.17
C GLY A 534 -60.78 33.10 -34.59
N GLN A 535 -59.80 34.00 -34.75
CA GLN A 535 -59.29 34.41 -36.05
C GLN A 535 -57.96 33.73 -36.38
N THR A 536 -57.75 33.39 -37.65
CA THR A 536 -56.45 32.94 -38.16
C THR A 536 -55.65 34.14 -38.65
N THR A 537 -54.54 34.44 -37.98
CA THR A 537 -53.60 35.49 -38.39
C THR A 537 -52.44 34.88 -39.18
N ALA A 538 -52.29 35.26 -40.44
CA ALA A 538 -51.17 34.81 -41.28
C ALA A 538 -50.00 35.79 -41.21
N ILE A 539 -48.80 35.30 -40.87
CA ILE A 539 -47.55 36.09 -40.82
C ILE A 539 -46.72 35.77 -42.06
N ILE A 540 -46.57 36.75 -42.96
CA ILE A 540 -45.92 36.57 -44.28
C ILE A 540 -44.71 37.51 -44.38
N GLY A 541 -43.64 37.06 -45.02
CA GLY A 541 -42.40 37.82 -45.20
C GLY A 541 -41.26 36.98 -45.75
N SER A 542 -40.21 37.61 -46.27
CA SER A 542 -39.01 36.95 -46.82
C SER A 542 -38.20 36.20 -45.75
N THR A 543 -37.35 35.25 -46.16
CA THR A 543 -36.42 34.57 -45.23
C THR A 543 -35.58 35.61 -44.46
N GLY A 544 -35.44 35.42 -43.14
CA GLY A 544 -34.71 36.36 -42.27
C GLY A 544 -35.54 37.54 -41.73
N SER A 545 -36.79 37.72 -42.16
CA SER A 545 -37.64 38.85 -41.73
C SER A 545 -38.21 38.77 -40.30
N GLY A 546 -37.63 37.94 -39.41
CA GLY A 546 -38.08 37.82 -38.01
C GLY A 546 -39.36 37.00 -37.73
N LYS A 547 -39.99 36.39 -38.74
CA LYS A 547 -41.25 35.63 -38.56
C LYS A 547 -41.17 34.53 -37.50
N SER A 548 -40.09 33.76 -37.48
CA SER A 548 -39.86 32.67 -36.52
C SER A 548 -39.49 33.18 -35.12
N THR A 549 -39.12 34.46 -34.99
CA THR A 549 -38.83 35.10 -33.70
C THR A 549 -40.09 35.69 -33.07
N LEU A 550 -41.07 36.03 -33.91
CA LEU A 550 -42.38 36.53 -33.48
C LEU A 550 -43.25 35.42 -32.87
N VAL A 551 -43.15 34.20 -33.43
CA VAL A 551 -43.82 32.98 -32.95
C VAL A 551 -42.96 32.31 -31.88
#